data_AF-A0A7Z9YX98-F1
#
_entry.id   AF-A0A7Z9YX98-F1
#
_cell.length_a   1.000
_cell.length_b   1.000
_cell.length_c   1.000
_cell.angle_alpha   90.00
_cell.angle_beta   90.00
_cell.angle_gamma   90.00
#
_symmetry.space_group_name_H-M   'P 1'
#
loop_
_entity.id
_entity.type
_entity.pdbx_description
1 polymer ?
#
loop_
_entity_poly.entity_id
_entity_poly.type
_entity_poly.pdbx_seq_one_letter_code
_entity_poly.pdbx_strand_id
1 'polypeptide(L)'
;MTPKTASILAALFVLLGGAAVLIMLEMTGKAGDHSERTGWIRAHKIFGYLFLSLFAVILFFMIRKVAAFQEELTARAVIHIVLALTLLPLVVIKVSLARRHPQLTTRLPLLGISIFTISFALTGITAGYYILHRSNFSYATISALDNDILDLDLGRRS
;
A
#
# COMPACT_ATOMS: atom_id res chain seq x y z
N MET A 1 14.25 9.85 0.30
CA MET A 1 12.84 10.29 0.38
C MET A 1 12.58 10.83 1.76
N THR A 2 11.90 11.97 1.89
CA THR A 2 11.46 12.47 3.20
C THR A 2 10.28 11.63 3.70
N PRO A 3 10.09 11.47 5.03
CA PRO A 3 9.02 10.61 5.56
C PRO A 3 7.61 11.05 5.12
N LYS A 4 7.41 12.35 4.87
CA LYS A 4 6.15 12.89 4.35
C LYS A 4 5.82 12.38 2.95
N THR A 5 6.81 12.33 2.04
CA THR A 5 6.56 11.89 0.66
C THR A 5 6.30 10.40 0.57
N ALA A 6 6.93 9.58 1.42
CA ALA A 6 6.66 8.15 1.50
C ALA A 6 5.21 7.85 1.93
N SER A 7 4.69 8.57 2.93
CA SER A 7 3.31 8.40 3.38
C SER A 7 2.28 8.83 2.32
N ILE A 8 2.55 9.92 1.60
CA ILE A 8 1.67 10.36 0.50
C ILE A 8 1.66 9.33 -0.64
N LEU A 9 2.83 8.81 -1.03
CA LEU A 9 2.93 7.79 -2.07
C LEU A 9 2.20 6.50 -1.68
N ALA A 10 2.35 6.07 -0.44
CA ALA A 10 1.65 4.93 0.14
C ALA A 10 0.12 5.11 0.10
N ALA A 11 -0.38 6.28 0.52
CA ALA A 11 -1.81 6.58 0.49
C ALA A 11 -2.36 6.59 -0.95
N LEU A 12 -1.66 7.25 -1.87
CA LEU A 12 -2.03 7.28 -3.29
C LEU A 12 -2.03 5.87 -3.90
N PHE A 13 -1.06 5.04 -3.55
CA PHE A 13 -0.96 3.66 -4.04
C PHE A 13 -2.19 2.83 -3.64
N VAL A 14 -2.62 2.92 -2.38
CA VAL A 14 -3.81 2.22 -1.89
C VAL A 14 -5.09 2.79 -2.51
N LEU A 15 -5.23 4.12 -2.57
CA LEU A 15 -6.41 4.75 -3.15
C LEU A 15 -6.59 4.40 -4.63
N LEU A 16 -5.52 4.43 -5.42
CA LEU A 16 -5.55 4.04 -6.83
C LEU A 16 -5.84 2.54 -7.00
N GLY A 17 -5.24 1.68 -6.18
CA GLY A 17 -5.55 0.24 -6.18
C GLY A 17 -7.00 -0.05 -5.82
N GLY A 18 -7.53 0.64 -4.80
CA GLY A 18 -8.92 0.52 -4.35
C GLY A 18 -9.90 1.01 -5.41
N ALA A 19 -9.66 2.18 -5.99
CA ALA A 19 -10.45 2.70 -7.11
C ALA A 19 -10.44 1.74 -8.30
N ALA A 20 -9.30 1.14 -8.65
CA ALA A 20 -9.20 0.17 -9.73
C ALA A 20 -10.05 -1.10 -9.47
N VAL A 21 -10.11 -1.57 -8.22
CA VAL A 21 -10.94 -2.71 -7.82
C VAL A 21 -12.42 -2.35 -7.77
N LEU A 22 -12.79 -1.18 -7.24
CA LEU A 22 -14.17 -0.72 -7.21
C LEU A 22 -14.75 -0.58 -8.62
N ILE A 23 -13.99 0.04 -9.54
CA ILE A 23 -14.34 0.10 -10.97
C ILE A 23 -14.56 -1.31 -11.53
N MET A 24 -13.67 -2.26 -11.21
CA MET A 24 -13.77 -3.62 -11.69
C MET A 24 -15.01 -4.37 -11.14
N LEU A 25 -15.36 -4.14 -9.87
CA LEU A 25 -16.52 -4.75 -9.22
C LEU A 25 -17.82 -4.19 -9.79
N GLU A 26 -17.89 -2.87 -9.98
CA GLU A 26 -19.02 -2.19 -10.63
C GLU A 26 -19.28 -2.73 -12.04
N MET A 27 -18.21 -2.94 -12.82
CA MET A 27 -18.29 -3.54 -14.16
C MET A 27 -18.71 -5.01 -14.18
N THR A 28 -18.47 -5.72 -13.07
CA THR A 28 -18.89 -7.12 -12.91
C THR A 28 -20.37 -7.20 -12.50
N GLY A 29 -20.87 -6.20 -11.76
CA GLY A 29 -22.27 -6.09 -11.34
C GLY A 29 -23.23 -5.52 -12.39
N LYS A 30 -22.80 -4.53 -13.19
CA LYS A 30 -23.61 -3.95 -14.30
C LYS A 30 -23.49 -4.80 -15.57
N ALA A 31 -24.42 -5.75 -15.75
CA ALA A 31 -24.45 -6.66 -16.90
C ALA A 31 -25.14 -6.13 -18.17
N GLY A 32 -25.65 -4.89 -18.19
CA GLY A 32 -26.67 -4.47 -19.18
C GLY A 32 -26.28 -3.53 -20.33
N ASP A 33 -25.26 -2.67 -20.18
CA ASP A 33 -25.04 -1.58 -21.14
C ASP A 33 -23.63 -1.62 -21.79
N HIS A 34 -23.60 -1.93 -23.09
CA HIS A 34 -22.36 -2.13 -23.87
C HIS A 34 -21.56 -0.84 -24.08
N SER A 35 -22.22 0.33 -24.10
CA SER A 35 -21.58 1.63 -24.33
C SER A 35 -20.80 2.10 -23.11
N GLU A 36 -21.43 2.05 -21.92
CA GLU A 36 -20.78 2.40 -20.66
C GLU A 36 -19.60 1.47 -20.34
N ARG A 37 -19.74 0.18 -20.64
CA ARG A 37 -18.72 -0.84 -20.37
C ARG A 37 -17.36 -0.49 -20.98
N THR A 38 -17.35 0.10 -22.17
CA THR A 38 -16.10 0.45 -22.87
C THR A 38 -15.35 1.59 -22.17
N GLY A 39 -16.09 2.56 -21.61
CA GLY A 39 -15.53 3.65 -20.82
C GLY A 39 -14.90 3.16 -19.51
N TRP A 40 -15.60 2.29 -18.79
CA TRP A 40 -15.10 1.69 -17.56
C TRP A 40 -13.87 0.78 -17.77
N ILE A 41 -13.77 0.08 -18.91
CA ILE A 41 -12.57 -0.71 -19.26
C ILE A 41 -11.37 0.23 -19.42
N ARG A 42 -11.55 1.37 -20.10
CA ARG A 42 -10.48 2.37 -20.26
C ARG A 42 -10.08 2.96 -18.92
N ALA A 43 -11.05 3.30 -18.06
CA ALA A 43 -10.77 3.77 -16.71
C ALA A 43 -9.95 2.74 -15.92
N HIS A 44 -10.38 1.48 -15.88
CA HIS A 44 -9.63 0.41 -15.20
C HIS A 44 -8.20 0.27 -15.74
N LYS A 45 -8.01 0.35 -17.07
CA LYS A 45 -6.67 0.33 -17.68
C LYS A 45 -5.82 1.51 -17.23
N ILE A 46 -6.37 2.73 -17.23
CA ILE A 46 -5.67 3.95 -16.79
C ILE A 46 -5.25 3.83 -15.32
N PHE A 47 -6.17 3.48 -14.43
CA PHE A 47 -5.87 3.28 -13.01
C PHE A 47 -4.85 2.15 -12.79
N GLY A 48 -4.93 1.06 -13.55
CA GLY A 48 -3.96 -0.03 -13.51
C GLY A 48 -2.55 0.38 -13.95
N TYR A 49 -2.42 1.20 -14.99
CA TYR A 49 -1.13 1.75 -15.42
C TYR A 49 -0.58 2.78 -14.43
N LEU A 50 -1.43 3.65 -13.86
CA LEU A 50 -1.02 4.57 -12.79
C LEU A 50 -0.49 3.78 -11.59
N PHE A 51 -1.21 2.75 -11.17
CA PHE A 51 -0.82 1.86 -10.07
C PHE A 51 0.54 1.19 -10.35
N LEU A 52 0.73 0.63 -11.54
CA LEU A 52 2.00 -0.01 -11.92
C LEU A 52 3.16 0.99 -11.98
N SER A 53 2.92 2.20 -12.49
CA SER A 53 3.93 3.26 -12.54
C SER A 53 4.36 3.68 -11.14
N LEU A 54 3.39 3.93 -10.24
CA LEU A 54 3.66 4.22 -8.83
C LEU A 54 4.41 3.09 -8.14
N PHE A 55 4.01 1.84 -8.37
CA PHE A 55 4.69 0.67 -7.84
C PHE A 55 6.17 0.64 -8.26
N ALA A 56 6.45 0.87 -9.55
CA ALA A 56 7.82 0.89 -10.07
C ALA A 56 8.67 2.00 -9.44
N VAL A 57 8.11 3.20 -9.26
CA VAL A 57 8.78 4.32 -8.59
C VAL A 57 9.11 3.97 -7.14
N ILE A 58 8.14 3.45 -6.38
CA ILE A 58 8.34 3.04 -4.98
C ILE A 58 9.41 1.94 -4.89
N LEU A 59 9.33 0.94 -5.76
CA LEU A 59 10.27 -0.18 -5.81
C LEU A 59 11.71 0.29 -6.12
N PHE A 60 11.87 1.22 -7.06
CA PHE A 60 13.17 1.80 -7.39
C PHE A 60 13.82 2.49 -6.18
N PHE A 61 13.06 3.32 -5.45
CA PHE A 61 13.56 3.97 -4.24
C PHE A 61 13.88 2.95 -3.14
N MET A 62 13.11 1.88 -3.02
CA MET A 62 13.39 0.79 -2.08
C MET A 62 14.71 0.09 -2.38
N ILE A 63 14.96 -0.29 -3.63
CA ILE A 63 16.19 -0.97 -4.05
C ILE A 63 17.40 -0.06 -3.78
N ARG A 64 17.30 1.22 -4.14
CA ARG A 64 18.34 2.22 -3.85
C ARG A 64 18.62 2.36 -2.36
N LYS A 65 17.57 2.33 -1.53
CA LYS A 65 17.71 2.42 -0.07
C LYS A 65 18.39 1.18 0.49
N VAL A 66 17.97 -0.03 0.09
CA VAL A 66 18.60 -1.29 0.53
C VAL A 66 20.05 -1.37 0.10
N ALA A 67 20.37 -0.98 -1.14
CA ALA A 67 21.76 -0.99 -1.64
C ALA A 67 22.69 -0.01 -0.89
N ALA A 68 22.13 1.03 -0.26
CA ALA A 68 22.88 1.99 0.54
C ALA A 68 22.95 1.60 2.04
N PHE A 69 22.20 0.59 2.47
CA PHE A 69 22.21 0.09 3.85
C PHE A 69 23.25 -1.02 3.99
N GLN A 70 24.27 -0.80 4.83
CA GLN A 70 25.33 -1.77 5.13
C GLN A 70 25.05 -2.60 6.40
N GLU A 71 23.98 -2.26 7.14
CA GLU A 71 23.57 -2.95 8.36
C GLU A 71 22.50 -4.02 8.12
N GLU A 72 22.34 -4.91 9.10
CA GLU A 72 21.34 -5.97 9.05
C GLU A 72 19.93 -5.44 8.85
N LEU A 73 19.23 -5.99 7.86
CA LEU A 73 17.86 -5.61 7.56
C LEU A 73 16.94 -6.10 8.67
N THR A 74 16.23 -5.18 9.32
CA THR A 74 15.17 -5.55 10.27
C THR A 74 14.16 -6.52 9.65
N ALA A 75 13.61 -7.45 10.43
CA ALA A 75 12.61 -8.43 9.95
C ALA A 75 11.44 -7.78 9.20
N ARG A 76 11.04 -6.57 9.60
CA ARG A 76 10.02 -5.75 8.93
C ARG A 76 10.41 -5.38 7.49
N ALA A 77 11.65 -4.95 7.27
CA ALA A 77 12.15 -4.58 5.95
C ALA A 77 12.16 -5.81 5.03
N VAL A 78 12.55 -6.97 5.57
CA VAL A 78 12.52 -8.25 4.84
C VAL A 78 11.10 -8.60 4.41
N ILE A 79 10.12 -8.57 5.33
CA ILE A 79 8.70 -8.85 5.00
C ILE A 79 8.18 -7.87 3.93
N HIS A 80 8.52 -6.58 4.04
CA HIS A 80 8.10 -5.57 3.08
C HIS A 80 8.73 -5.80 1.69
N ILE A 81 10.01 -6.16 1.63
CA ILE A 81 10.69 -6.54 0.38
C ILE A 81 10.03 -7.78 -0.25
N VAL A 82 9.78 -8.83 0.53
CA VAL A 82 9.17 -10.08 0.04
C VAL A 82 7.77 -9.84 -0.51
N LEU A 83 6.95 -9.04 0.17
CA LEU A 83 5.62 -8.65 -0.30
C LEU A 83 5.70 -7.86 -1.61
N ALA A 84 6.62 -6.90 -1.71
CA ALA A 84 6.83 -6.14 -2.94
C ALA A 84 7.30 -7.05 -4.09
N LEU A 85 8.23 -7.96 -3.80
CA LEU A 85 8.75 -8.91 -4.78
C LEU A 85 7.68 -9.90 -5.26
N THR A 86 6.72 -10.25 -4.39
CA THR A 86 5.58 -11.11 -4.72
C THR A 86 4.52 -10.35 -5.51
N LEU A 87 4.34 -9.05 -5.25
CA LEU A 87 3.40 -8.22 -5.98
C LEU A 87 3.80 -8.06 -7.46
N LEU A 88 5.10 -7.94 -7.73
CA LEU A 88 5.64 -7.76 -9.09
C LEU A 88 5.18 -8.86 -10.09
N PRO A 89 5.42 -10.17 -9.85
CA PRO A 89 4.97 -11.22 -10.75
C PRO A 89 3.45 -11.32 -10.79
N LEU A 90 2.71 -11.05 -9.70
CA LEU A 90 1.24 -11.04 -9.74
C LEU A 90 0.70 -9.99 -10.72
N VAL A 91 1.27 -8.78 -10.71
CA VAL A 91 0.85 -7.72 -11.64
C VAL A 91 1.22 -8.09 -13.08
N VAL A 92 2.41 -8.65 -13.31
CA VAL A 92 2.84 -9.14 -14.63
C VAL A 92 1.90 -10.24 -15.13
N ILE A 93 1.54 -11.20 -14.27
CA ILE A 93 0.60 -12.27 -14.58
C ILE A 93 -0.77 -11.69 -14.94
N LYS A 94 -1.30 -10.73 -14.17
CA LYS A 94 -2.56 -10.05 -14.48
C LYS A 94 -2.53 -9.42 -15.87
N VAL A 95 -1.48 -8.65 -16.18
CA VAL A 95 -1.34 -7.96 -17.47
C VAL A 95 -1.16 -8.95 -18.61
N SER A 96 -0.40 -10.03 -18.39
CA SER A 96 -0.17 -11.09 -19.38
C SER A 96 -1.44 -11.87 -19.68
N LEU A 97 -2.21 -12.28 -18.66
CA LEU A 97 -3.52 -12.92 -18.84
C LEU A 97 -4.50 -12.00 -19.56
N ALA A 98 -4.58 -10.72 -19.16
CA ALA A 98 -5.47 -9.75 -19.78
C ALA A 98 -5.12 -9.52 -21.27
N ARG A 99 -3.85 -9.66 -21.66
CA ARG A 99 -3.41 -9.55 -23.06
C ARG A 99 -3.58 -10.84 -23.86
N ARG A 100 -3.22 -12.00 -23.29
CA ARG A 100 -3.15 -13.29 -24.03
C ARG A 100 -4.43 -14.10 -23.99
N HIS A 101 -5.23 -13.99 -22.93
CA HIS A 101 -6.40 -14.85 -22.73
C HIS A 101 -7.64 -14.05 -22.32
N PRO A 102 -8.24 -13.26 -23.23
CA PRO A 102 -9.49 -12.54 -22.96
C PRO A 102 -10.67 -13.47 -22.61
N GLN A 103 -10.57 -14.77 -22.91
CA GLN A 103 -11.58 -15.79 -22.58
C GLN A 103 -11.56 -16.20 -21.10
N LEU A 104 -10.45 -15.97 -20.36
CA LEU A 104 -10.32 -16.26 -18.93
C LEU A 104 -10.82 -15.11 -18.03
N THR A 105 -11.44 -14.08 -18.62
CA THR A 105 -11.92 -12.85 -17.95
C THR A 105 -12.89 -13.10 -16.79
N THR A 106 -13.56 -14.25 -16.74
CA THR A 106 -14.42 -14.62 -15.62
C THR A 106 -13.68 -14.76 -14.29
N ARG A 107 -12.37 -15.10 -14.30
CA ARG A 107 -11.54 -15.24 -13.08
C ARG A 107 -10.67 -14.00 -12.80
N LEU A 108 -10.67 -13.01 -13.70
CA LEU A 108 -9.87 -11.79 -13.54
C LEU A 108 -10.19 -10.98 -12.27
N PRO A 109 -11.44 -10.88 -11.78
CA PRO A 109 -11.76 -10.15 -10.55
C PRO A 109 -11.05 -10.69 -9.31
N LEU A 110 -10.96 -12.01 -9.16
CA LEU A 110 -10.23 -12.63 -8.04
C LEU A 110 -8.77 -12.21 -8.01
N LEU A 111 -8.13 -12.13 -9.18
CA LEU A 111 -6.73 -11.76 -9.34
C LEU A 111 -6.52 -10.25 -9.08
N GLY A 112 -7.52 -9.43 -9.40
CA GLY A 112 -7.53 -8.00 -9.03
C GLY A 112 -7.63 -7.78 -7.53
N ILE A 113 -8.51 -8.52 -6.85
CA ILE A 113 -8.69 -8.46 -5.39
C ILE A 113 -7.42 -8.91 -4.68
N SER A 114 -6.80 -10.03 -5.10
CA SER A 114 -5.57 -10.51 -4.46
C SER A 114 -4.41 -9.52 -4.57
N ILE A 115 -4.23 -8.87 -5.73
CA ILE A 115 -3.25 -7.78 -5.91
C ILE A 115 -3.55 -6.63 -4.95
N PHE A 116 -4.81 -6.22 -4.81
CA PHE A 116 -5.18 -5.16 -3.89
C PHE A 116 -4.93 -5.55 -2.43
N THR A 117 -5.28 -6.77 -2.02
CA THR A 117 -5.02 -7.26 -0.65
C THR A 117 -3.53 -7.25 -0.32
N ILE A 118 -2.67 -7.74 -1.22
CA ILE A 118 -1.21 -7.71 -1.02
C ILE A 118 -0.70 -6.26 -0.99
N SER A 119 -1.21 -5.40 -1.86
CA SER A 119 -0.83 -3.97 -1.91
C SER A 119 -1.24 -3.21 -0.64
N PHE A 120 -2.42 -3.52 -0.12
CA PHE A 120 -2.94 -2.99 1.13
C PHE A 120 -2.10 -3.47 2.31
N ALA A 121 -1.78 -4.77 2.37
CA ALA A 121 -0.90 -5.33 3.40
C ALA A 121 0.51 -4.71 3.35
N LEU A 122 1.09 -4.60 2.15
CA LEU A 122 2.39 -3.96 1.92
C LEU A 122 2.41 -2.51 2.45
N THR A 123 1.32 -1.77 2.22
CA THR A 123 1.18 -0.39 2.67
C THR A 123 0.89 -0.29 4.18
N GLY A 124 0.04 -1.18 4.70
CA GLY A 124 -0.35 -1.23 6.10
C GLY A 124 0.82 -1.52 7.03
N ILE A 125 1.75 -2.38 6.62
CA ILE A 125 2.98 -2.64 7.39
C ILE A 125 3.85 -1.38 7.54
N THR A 126 3.88 -0.53 6.50
CA THR A 126 4.68 0.71 6.50
C THR A 126 3.95 1.85 7.22
N ALA A 127 2.68 2.08 6.91
CA ALA A 127 1.87 3.17 7.47
C ALA A 127 1.43 2.87 8.92
N GLY A 128 1.01 1.63 9.20
CA GLY A 128 0.61 1.19 10.53
C GLY A 128 1.76 1.29 11.54
N TYR A 129 2.98 0.91 11.14
CA TYR A 129 4.15 1.12 11.98
C TYR A 129 4.40 2.60 12.29
N TYR A 130 4.27 3.49 11.30
CA TYR A 130 4.50 4.93 11.50
C TYR A 130 3.46 5.54 12.46
N ILE A 131 2.21 5.10 12.39
CA ILE A 131 1.13 5.52 13.29
C ILE A 131 1.37 4.98 14.71
N LEU A 132 1.75 3.71 14.85
CA LEU A 132 2.07 3.07 16.14
C LEU A 132 3.34 3.63 16.79
N HIS A 133 4.36 4.03 16.01
CA HIS A 133 5.55 4.66 16.58
C HIS A 133 5.28 6.10 17.02
N ARG A 134 4.42 6.83 16.29
CA ARG A 134 3.98 8.17 16.70
C ARG A 134 3.15 8.13 17.97
N SER A 135 2.30 7.11 18.16
CA SER A 135 1.57 6.95 19.41
C SER A 135 2.51 6.64 20.57
N ASN A 136 3.51 5.78 20.42
CA ASN A 136 4.50 5.52 21.48
C ASN A 136 5.22 6.80 21.95
N PHE A 137 5.62 7.68 21.03
CA PHE A 137 6.15 9.00 21.42
C PHE A 137 5.12 9.85 22.16
N SER A 138 3.87 9.87 21.70
CA SER A 138 2.80 10.64 22.34
C SER A 138 2.45 10.11 23.74
N TYR A 139 2.46 8.79 23.95
CA TYR A 139 2.23 8.15 25.25
C TYR A 139 3.40 8.35 26.21
N ALA A 140 4.65 8.22 25.74
CA ALA A 140 5.83 8.47 26.56
C ALA A 140 5.88 9.93 27.05
N THR A 141 5.49 10.87 26.19
CA THR A 141 5.48 12.30 26.53
C THR A 141 4.36 12.63 27.52
N ILE A 142 3.15 12.08 27.32
CA ILE A 142 2.02 12.30 28.25
C ILE A 142 2.28 11.62 29.59
N SER A 143 2.81 10.39 29.61
CA SER A 143 3.18 9.70 30.85
C SER A 143 4.30 10.41 31.60
N ALA A 144 5.32 10.94 30.90
CA ALA A 144 6.37 11.72 31.53
C ALA A 144 5.83 13.02 32.15
N LEU A 145 4.89 13.70 31.48
CA LEU A 145 4.23 14.90 32.00
C LEU A 145 3.37 14.58 33.23
N ASP A 146 2.59 13.50 33.18
CA ASP A 146 1.71 13.07 34.27
C ASP A 146 2.52 12.67 35.51
N ASN A 147 3.64 11.95 35.31
CA ASN A 147 4.56 11.58 36.39
C ASN A 147 5.24 12.81 37.02
N ASP A 148 5.58 13.83 36.22
CA ASP A 148 6.21 15.06 36.73
C ASP A 148 5.20 15.88 37.56
N ILE A 149 3.94 15.93 37.14
CA ILE A 149 2.84 16.55 37.90
C ILE A 149 2.58 15.78 39.20
N LEU A 150 2.53 14.44 39.15
CA LEU A 150 2.36 13.58 40.33
C LEU A 150 3.52 13.74 41.33
N ASP A 151 4.77 13.84 40.85
CA ASP A 151 5.94 14.03 41.73
C ASP A 151 5.97 15.42 42.38
N LEU A 152 5.42 16.45 41.71
CA LEU A 152 5.25 17.80 42.28
C LEU A 152 4.17 17.81 43.38
N ASP A 153 3.02 17.16 43.16
CA ASP A 153 1.95 17.04 44.16
C ASP A 153 2.37 16.20 45.38
N LEU A 154 3.24 15.21 45.18
CA LEU A 154 3.80 14.37 46.24
C LEU A 154 5.02 15.00 46.94
N GLY A 155 5.45 16.20 46.53
CA GLY A 155 6.60 16.89 47.11
C GLY A 155 7.94 16.16 46.95
N ARG A 156 8.04 15.29 45.94
CA ARG A 156 9.18 14.36 45.77
C ARG A 156 10.34 14.96 44.96
N ARG A 157 10.13 16.12 44.32
CA ARG A 157 11.17 16.93 43.70
C ARG A 157 11.21 18.32 44.35
N SER A 158 12.17 18.50 45.25
CA SER A 158 12.64 19.80 45.77
C SER A 158 13.93 20.21 45.09
#